data_AF-A0A1I0YCJ9-F1
#
_entry.id   AF-A0A1I0YCJ9-F1
#
_cell.length_a   1.000
_cell.length_b   1.000
_cell.length_c   1.000
_cell.angle_alpha   90.00
_cell.angle_beta   90.00
_cell.angle_gamma   90.00
#
_symmetry.space_group_name_H-M   'P 1'
#
loop_
_entity.id
_entity.type
_entity.pdbx_description
1 polymer ?
#
loop_
_entity_poly.entity_id
_entity_poly.type
_entity_poly.pdbx_seq_one_letter_code
_entity_poly.pdbx_strand_id
1 'polypeptide(L)'
;MADDESESTTAKVIGMVTALGTAWVARKVLAAVWTKATGHAPPDPATKDPDIKLSEALLAAAVTGAVAYLSRAVATRGTARISGRVRAARPPLPKR
;
A
#
# COMPACT_ATOMS: atom_id res chain seq x y z
N MET A 1 9.72 -34.76 5.07
CA MET A 1 10.47 -33.48 5.13
C MET A 1 10.99 -33.11 3.74
N ALA A 2 10.16 -33.17 2.71
CA ALA A 2 10.49 -32.70 1.35
C ALA A 2 9.33 -31.84 0.79
N ASP A 3 8.11 -32.08 1.27
CA ASP A 3 6.91 -31.35 0.85
C ASP A 3 6.87 -29.90 1.38
N ASP A 4 7.28 -29.63 2.63
CA ASP A 4 7.26 -28.29 3.24
C ASP A 4 8.16 -27.25 2.54
N GLU A 5 9.28 -27.68 1.95
CA GLU A 5 10.24 -26.78 1.29
C GLU A 5 9.74 -26.33 -0.09
N SER A 6 9.06 -27.23 -0.79
CA SER A 6 8.44 -26.95 -2.09
C SER A 6 7.23 -26.01 -1.97
N GLU A 7 6.47 -26.13 -0.88
CA GLU A 7 5.34 -25.24 -0.57
C GLU A 7 5.84 -23.82 -0.25
N SER A 8 6.91 -23.70 0.55
CA SER A 8 7.54 -22.41 0.85
C SER A 8 8.11 -21.73 -0.40
N THR A 9 8.75 -22.49 -1.28
CA THR A 9 9.34 -21.94 -2.53
C THR A 9 8.24 -21.48 -3.48
N THR A 10 7.17 -22.25 -3.63
CA THR A 10 5.99 -21.88 -4.43
C THR A 10 5.32 -20.63 -3.86
N ALA A 11 5.11 -20.58 -2.54
CA ALA A 11 4.53 -19.42 -1.87
C ALA A 11 5.38 -18.15 -2.04
N LYS A 12 6.72 -18.27 -1.98
CA LYS A 12 7.65 -17.15 -2.22
C LYS A 12 7.56 -16.64 -3.65
N VAL A 13 7.54 -17.53 -4.64
CA VAL A 13 7.43 -17.15 -6.06
C VAL A 13 6.09 -16.47 -6.33
N ILE A 14 4.99 -17.03 -5.83
CA ILE A 14 3.66 -16.42 -5.96
C ILE A 14 3.63 -15.06 -5.27
N GLY A 15 4.19 -14.96 -4.06
CA GLY A 15 4.29 -13.70 -3.32
C GLY A 15 5.06 -12.64 -4.09
N MET A 16 6.19 -13.00 -4.69
CA MET A 16 7.00 -12.10 -5.52
C MET A 16 6.24 -11.64 -6.77
N VAL A 17 5.62 -12.55 -7.51
CA VAL A 17 4.82 -12.21 -8.70
C VAL A 17 3.64 -11.32 -8.32
N THR A 18 2.97 -11.61 -7.20
CA THR A 18 1.85 -10.81 -6.69
C THR A 18 2.31 -9.41 -6.31
N ALA A 19 3.46 -9.27 -5.64
CA ALA A 19 4.02 -7.96 -5.29
C ALA A 19 4.36 -7.14 -6.53
N LEU A 20 5.02 -7.75 -7.52
CA LEU A 20 5.35 -7.10 -8.80
C LEU A 20 4.09 -6.70 -9.58
N GLY A 21 3.11 -7.59 -9.67
CA GLY A 21 1.82 -7.30 -10.32
C GLY A 21 1.09 -6.16 -9.63
N THR A 22 1.06 -6.16 -8.30
CA THR A 22 0.46 -5.08 -7.50
C THR A 22 1.16 -3.75 -7.73
N ALA A 23 2.50 -3.73 -7.76
CA ALA A 23 3.27 -2.53 -8.04
C ALA A 23 2.99 -1.97 -9.45
N TRP A 24 2.90 -2.84 -10.45
CA TRP A 24 2.57 -2.45 -11.82
C TRP A 24 1.15 -1.85 -11.92
N VAL A 25 0.16 -2.51 -11.31
CA VAL A 25 -1.23 -2.00 -11.26
C VAL A 25 -1.28 -0.68 -10.53
N ALA A 26 -0.62 -0.54 -9.37
CA ALA A 26 -0.57 0.70 -8.61
C ALA A 26 -0.02 1.85 -9.45
N ARG A 27 1.06 1.62 -10.22
CA ARG A 27 1.65 2.63 -11.10
C ARG A 27 0.69 3.05 -12.21
N LYS A 28 -0.08 2.11 -12.79
CA LYS A 28 -1.11 2.40 -13.80
C LYS A 28 -2.27 3.19 -13.23
N VAL A 29 -2.77 2.80 -12.06
CA VAL A 29 -3.86 3.52 -11.37
C VAL A 29 -3.41 4.94 -11.04
N LEU A 30 -2.20 5.11 -10.50
CA LEU A 30 -1.66 6.43 -10.20
C LEU A 30 -1.55 7.31 -11.44
N ALA A 31 -1.01 6.77 -12.54
CA ALA A 31 -0.93 7.48 -13.81
C ALA A 31 -2.32 7.89 -14.34
N ALA A 32 -3.29 6.98 -14.29
CA ALA A 32 -4.66 7.25 -14.75
C ALA A 32 -5.35 8.32 -13.89
N VAL A 33 -5.26 8.21 -12.57
CA VAL A 33 -5.82 9.20 -11.63
C VAL A 33 -5.17 10.56 -11.85
N TRP A 34 -3.85 10.60 -12.06
CA TRP A 34 -3.12 11.84 -12.32
C TRP A 34 -3.58 12.49 -13.61
N THR A 35 -3.54 11.77 -14.74
CA THR A 35 -3.98 12.31 -16.03
C THR A 35 -5.43 12.76 -15.98
N LYS A 36 -6.29 12.08 -15.22
CA LYS A 36 -7.68 12.51 -15.05
C LYS A 36 -7.84 13.79 -14.21
N ALA A 37 -6.97 14.00 -13.23
CA ALA A 37 -7.03 15.15 -12.34
C ALA A 37 -6.31 16.40 -12.90
N THR A 38 -5.17 16.22 -13.58
CA THR A 38 -4.33 17.32 -14.10
C THR A 38 -4.45 17.52 -15.61
N GLY A 39 -5.04 16.57 -16.34
CA GLY A 39 -5.18 16.60 -17.80
C GLY A 39 -3.90 16.25 -18.57
N HIS A 40 -2.78 15.98 -17.89
CA HIS A 40 -1.47 15.74 -18.52
C HIS A 40 -0.75 14.55 -17.85
N ALA A 41 0.30 14.03 -18.48
CA ALA A 41 1.10 12.95 -17.89
C ALA A 41 1.80 13.44 -16.60
N PRO A 42 1.86 12.61 -15.54
CA PRO A 42 2.51 12.99 -14.29
C PRO A 42 3.94 13.49 -14.50
N PRO A 43 4.32 14.65 -13.91
CA PRO A 43 5.68 15.15 -13.96
C PRO A 43 6.63 14.07 -13.46
N ASP A 44 7.70 13.82 -14.20
CA ASP A 44 8.73 12.90 -13.74
C ASP A 44 9.46 13.56 -12.56
N PRO A 45 9.40 13.01 -11.33
CA PRO A 45 10.08 13.61 -10.18
C PRO A 45 11.61 13.64 -10.34
N ALA A 46 12.16 12.93 -11.33
CA ALA A 46 13.59 13.00 -11.68
C ALA A 46 13.94 14.30 -12.44
N THR A 47 12.97 14.92 -13.10
CA THR A 47 13.18 16.20 -13.77
C THR A 47 12.94 17.29 -12.74
N LYS A 48 14.01 17.93 -12.29
CA LYS A 48 13.94 19.16 -11.50
C LYS A 48 13.47 20.31 -12.40
N ASP A 49 12.24 20.22 -12.91
CA ASP A 49 11.66 21.31 -13.66
C ASP A 49 11.30 22.43 -12.67
N PRO A 50 11.93 23.62 -12.79
CA PRO A 50 11.68 24.73 -11.88
C PRO A 50 10.26 25.33 -12.05
N ASP A 51 9.54 24.95 -13.11
CA ASP A 51 8.20 25.45 -13.47
C ASP A 51 7.04 24.52 -13.08
N ILE A 52 7.16 23.80 -11.95
CA ILE A 52 5.98 23.13 -11.37
C ILE A 52 4.94 24.19 -11.00
N LYS A 53 3.75 24.08 -11.59
CA LYS A 53 2.63 24.98 -11.30
C LYS A 53 2.21 24.81 -9.83
N LEU A 54 1.92 25.91 -9.14
CA LEU A 54 1.47 25.89 -7.73
C LEU A 54 0.23 24.99 -7.53
N SER A 55 -0.68 24.98 -8.51
CA SER A 55 -1.85 24.10 -8.50
C SER A 55 -1.50 22.62 -8.58
N GLU A 56 -0.45 22.26 -9.31
CA GLU A 56 0.04 20.89 -9.44
C GLU A 56 0.77 20.44 -8.17
N ALA A 57 1.58 21.31 -7.58
CA ALA A 57 2.18 21.08 -6.27
C ALA A 57 1.12 20.88 -5.17
N LEU A 58 0.07 21.70 -5.17
CA LEU A 58 -1.03 21.59 -4.21
C LEU A 58 -1.81 20.28 -4.39
N LEU A 59 -2.07 19.87 -5.64
CA LEU A 59 -2.70 18.59 -5.93
C LEU A 59 -1.83 17.41 -5.47
N ALA A 60 -0.52 17.46 -5.75
CA ALA A 60 0.43 16.45 -5.30
C ALA A 60 0.44 16.31 -3.77
N ALA A 61 0.46 17.45 -3.07
CA ALA A 61 0.41 17.50 -1.62
C ALA A 61 -0.90 16.93 -1.06
N ALA A 62 -2.04 17.30 -1.66
CA ALA A 62 -3.35 16.78 -1.27
C ALA A 62 -3.46 15.26 -1.45
N VAL A 63 -2.99 14.74 -2.59
CA VAL A 63 -2.96 13.30 -2.87
C VAL A 63 -2.05 12.58 -1.88
N THR A 64 -0.85 13.11 -1.64
CA THR A 64 0.12 12.52 -0.70
C THR A 64 -0.44 12.50 0.72
N GLY A 65 -1.04 13.61 1.17
CA GLY A 65 -1.70 13.71 2.48
C GLY A 65 -2.86 12.74 2.62
N ALA A 66 -3.70 12.61 1.59
CA ALA A 66 -4.81 11.67 1.56
C ALA A 66 -4.32 10.21 1.65
N VAL A 67 -3.30 9.84 0.87
CA VAL A 67 -2.72 8.49 0.91
C VAL A 67 -2.12 8.17 2.28
N ALA A 68 -1.38 9.12 2.88
CA ALA A 68 -0.81 8.93 4.21
C ALA A 68 -1.90 8.74 5.29
N TYR A 69 -2.96 9.55 5.24
CA TYR A 69 -4.08 9.42 6.16
C TYR A 69 -4.81 8.08 5.99
N LEU A 70 -5.12 7.69 4.76
CA LEU A 70 -5.76 6.41 4.46
C LEU A 70 -4.90 5.23 4.90
N SER A 71 -3.58 5.28 4.66
CA SER A 71 -2.65 4.24 5.11
C SER A 71 -2.72 4.03 6.62
N ARG A 72 -2.73 5.13 7.40
CA ARG A 72 -2.87 5.06 8.85
C ARG A 72 -4.24 4.54 9.29
N ALA A 73 -5.32 4.96 8.64
CA ALA A 73 -6.67 4.49 8.94
C ALA A 73 -6.82 2.98 8.67
N VAL A 74 -6.26 2.49 7.56
CA VAL A 74 -6.24 1.06 7.24
C VAL A 74 -5.38 0.28 8.22
N ALA A 75 -4.18 0.78 8.55
CA ALA A 75 -3.29 0.15 9.52
C ALA A 75 -3.94 -0.01 10.89
N THR A 76 -4.54 1.07 11.42
CA THR A 76 -5.24 1.04 12.72
C THR A 76 -6.42 0.07 12.73
N ARG A 77 -7.23 0.04 11.66
CA ARG A 77 -8.33 -0.92 11.50
C ARG A 77 -7.85 -2.36 11.39
N GLY A 78 -6.76 -2.60 10.66
CA GLY A 78 -6.11 -3.90 10.53
C GLY A 78 -5.62 -4.42 11.87
N THR A 79 -4.86 -3.59 12.59
CA THR A 79 -4.36 -3.90 13.94
C THR A 79 -5.49 -4.21 14.92
N ALA A 80 -6.59 -3.44 14.90
CA ALA A 80 -7.73 -3.69 15.77
C ALA A 80 -8.38 -5.07 15.51
N ARG A 81 -8.57 -5.44 14.24
CA ARG A 81 -9.13 -6.76 13.88
C ARG A 81 -8.23 -7.91 14.29
N ILE A 82 -6.92 -7.79 14.06
CA ILE A 82 -5.95 -8.83 14.40
C ILE A 82 -5.85 -8.95 15.93
N SER A 83 -5.73 -7.83 16.63
CA SER A 83 -5.64 -7.80 18.10
C SER A 83 -6.88 -8.40 18.76
N GLY A 84 -8.07 -8.14 18.22
CA GLY A 84 -9.33 -8.76 18.68
C GLY A 84 -9.33 -10.28 18.52
N ARG A 85 -8.88 -10.80 17.37
CA ARG A 85 -8.74 -12.24 17.13
C ARG A 85 -7.71 -12.89 18.06
N VAL A 86 -6.56 -12.27 18.25
CA VAL A 86 -5.50 -12.76 19.14
C VAL A 86 -5.97 -12.76 20.60
N ARG A 87 -6.74 -11.74 21.02
CA ARG A 87 -7.28 -11.65 22.39
C ARG A 87 -8.40 -12.67 22.63
N ALA A 88 -9.22 -12.98 21.63
CA ALA A 88 -10.25 -14.01 21.70
C ALA A 88 -9.67 -15.44 21.73
N ALA A 89 -8.49 -15.64 21.16
CA ALA A 89 -7.78 -16.92 21.15
C ALA A 89 -6.96 -17.19 22.43
N ARG A 90 -6.89 -16.25 23.39
CA ARG A 90 -6.19 -16.46 24.67
C ARG A 90 -7.08 -17.22 25.66
N PRO A 91 -6.59 -18.32 26.27
CA PRO A 91 -7.31 -19.01 27.33
C PRO A 91 -7.45 -18.13 28.59
N PRO A 92 -8.53 -18.31 29.38
CA PRO A 92 -8.76 -17.54 30.60
C PRO A 92 -7.65 -17.82 31.62
N LEU A 93 -7.13 -16.76 32.24
CA LEU A 93 -6.11 -16.91 33.28
C LEU A 93 -6.70 -17.61 34.51
N PRO A 94 -5.95 -18.51 35.16
CA PRO A 94 -6.39 -19.14 36.39
C PRO A 94 -6.62 -18.07 37.46
N LYS A 95 -7.80 -18.10 38.09
CA LYS A 95 -8.09 -17.26 39.26
C LYS A 95 -7.23 -17.77 40.41
N ARG A 96 -6.40 -16.88 40.99
CA ARG A 96 -5.68 -17.14 42.23
C ARG A 96 -6.63 -17.25 43.40
#